data_AF-A0AB37W7K1-F1
#
_entry.id   AF-A0AB37W7K1-F1
#
_cell.length_a   1.000
_cell.length_b   1.000
_cell.length_c   1.000
_cell.angle_alpha   90.00
_cell.angle_beta   90.00
_cell.angle_gamma   90.00
#
_symmetry.space_group_name_H-M   'P 1'
#
loop_
_entity.id
_entity.type
_entity.pdbx_description
1 polymer ?
#
loop_
_entity_poly.entity_id
_entity_poly.type
_entity_poly.pdbx_seq_one_letter_code
_entity_poly.pdbx_strand_id
1 'polypeptide(L)'
;MITDSHKWDPLLVSKISTGQFTLRSEPVEGDLLLPAVFDQSLNISVLFDPDTYLPFAIRTYEDHPFFGPSTNDLRVYDYIRVDGLMIPRHFKIIYNNKRLITDFLADEVSVNFDVEPSFFNLSAERGNLNIPVVDPALTAYIGEKYANYLWFGRFNFTAMDFDAQQPYTDMPGVWVIRMPGVANYRQILLETDNYVVVLDAPSEQALVLLEWVRINIGKPVSQIWPTHHHHDHALGVPSFVENGAEVVVPKMAQSYYANIPGAKFATYERGAPYIVQTSDYRATFIHVEGSIHARDHSVTVIMPACPTDDSTVLVFDADHVVQAQLMATHNDHNELSQLVNAMAKHRVAKSAL
;
A
#
# COMPACT_ATOMS: atom_id res chain seq x y z
N MET A 1 -13.53 2.82 -6.73
CA MET A 1 -14.06 3.53 -7.92
C MET A 1 -15.58 3.50 -8.04
N ILE A 2 -16.25 2.36 -8.32
CA ILE A 2 -17.73 2.33 -8.46
C ILE A 2 -18.42 2.72 -7.14
N THR A 3 -18.01 2.12 -6.03
CA THR A 3 -18.59 2.46 -4.72
C THR A 3 -18.30 3.90 -4.31
N ASP A 4 -17.13 4.44 -4.68
CA ASP A 4 -16.82 5.86 -4.45
C ASP A 4 -17.72 6.78 -5.27
N SER A 5 -17.99 6.47 -6.55
CA SER A 5 -18.88 7.32 -7.34
C SER A 5 -20.28 7.39 -6.74
N HIS A 6 -20.77 6.31 -6.12
CA HIS A 6 -22.00 6.34 -5.33
C HIS A 6 -21.88 7.19 -4.07
N LYS A 7 -20.74 7.16 -3.34
CA LYS A 7 -20.51 8.02 -2.16
C LYS A 7 -20.57 9.50 -2.50
N TRP A 8 -20.06 9.87 -3.67
CA TRP A 8 -19.99 11.26 -4.16
C TRP A 8 -21.25 11.72 -4.90
N ASP A 9 -22.27 10.86 -5.00
CA ASP A 9 -23.52 11.19 -5.70
C ASP A 9 -24.36 12.19 -4.89
N PRO A 10 -24.60 13.42 -5.38
CA PRO A 10 -25.39 14.41 -4.66
C PRO A 10 -26.86 13.99 -4.47
N LEU A 11 -27.33 13.00 -5.22
CA LEU A 11 -28.68 12.44 -5.13
C LEU A 11 -28.73 11.12 -4.35
N LEU A 12 -27.63 10.70 -3.71
CA LEU A 12 -27.54 9.41 -2.99
C LEU A 12 -28.71 9.20 -2.03
N VAL A 13 -28.95 10.14 -1.12
CA VAL A 13 -30.03 10.02 -0.11
C VAL A 13 -31.40 9.91 -0.78
N SER A 14 -31.64 10.67 -1.85
CA SER A 14 -32.90 10.57 -2.62
C SER A 14 -33.04 9.19 -3.24
N LYS A 15 -31.97 8.63 -3.82
CA LYS A 15 -31.99 7.28 -4.42
C LYS A 15 -32.29 6.22 -3.37
N ILE A 16 -31.62 6.28 -2.21
CA ILE A 16 -31.84 5.36 -1.09
C ILE A 16 -33.29 5.45 -0.61
N SER A 17 -33.85 6.67 -0.47
CA SER A 17 -35.22 6.88 0.01
C SER A 17 -36.30 6.27 -0.89
N THR A 18 -36.01 6.12 -2.19
CA THR A 18 -36.89 5.49 -3.16
C THR A 18 -36.65 3.97 -3.30
N GLY A 19 -35.58 3.45 -2.69
CA GLY A 19 -35.16 2.06 -2.77
C GLY A 19 -35.50 1.23 -1.53
N GLN A 20 -34.87 0.07 -1.41
CA GLN A 20 -34.95 -0.78 -0.22
C GLN A 20 -33.84 -0.40 0.77
N PHE A 21 -34.23 0.25 1.86
CA PHE A 21 -33.29 0.63 2.93
C PHE A 21 -33.75 0.12 4.29
N THR A 22 -32.79 0.06 5.22
CA THR A 22 -33.04 -0.24 6.64
C THR A 22 -32.52 0.89 7.51
N LEU A 23 -33.20 1.13 8.63
CA LEU A 23 -32.71 2.05 9.66
C LEU A 23 -31.71 1.32 10.56
N ARG A 24 -30.58 1.96 10.83
CA ARG A 24 -29.51 1.44 11.68
C ARG A 24 -29.04 2.50 12.66
N SER A 25 -28.28 2.05 13.65
CA SER A 25 -27.48 2.90 14.51
C SER A 25 -26.04 2.42 14.39
N GLU A 26 -25.14 3.29 13.96
CA GLU A 26 -23.79 2.88 13.60
C GLU A 26 -22.71 3.69 14.33
N PRO A 27 -21.60 3.05 14.72
CA PRO A 27 -20.52 3.73 15.44
C PRO A 27 -19.70 4.60 14.49
N VAL A 28 -19.19 5.73 15.00
CA VAL A 28 -18.28 6.63 14.27
C VAL A 28 -17.01 6.95 15.04
N GLU A 29 -17.07 7.47 16.26
CA GLU A 29 -15.85 7.79 17.01
C GLU A 29 -16.10 7.63 18.51
N GLY A 30 -15.20 6.90 19.19
CA GLY A 30 -15.46 6.44 20.55
C GLY A 30 -16.76 5.62 20.63
N ASP A 31 -17.59 5.94 21.61
CA ASP A 31 -18.90 5.31 21.82
C ASP A 31 -20.06 6.04 21.12
N LEU A 32 -19.77 7.03 20.25
CA LEU A 32 -20.79 7.77 19.53
C LEU A 32 -21.45 6.88 18.46
N LEU A 33 -22.77 6.73 18.59
CA LEU A 33 -23.64 6.07 17.62
C LEU A 33 -24.49 7.12 16.92
N LEU A 34 -24.54 7.07 15.59
CA LEU A 34 -25.38 7.95 14.79
C LEU A 34 -26.52 7.18 14.10
N PRO A 35 -27.70 7.80 13.94
CA PRO A 35 -28.76 7.24 13.13
C PRO A 35 -28.31 7.14 11.67
N ALA A 36 -28.61 6.01 11.03
CA ALA A 36 -28.18 5.73 9.68
C ALA A 36 -29.30 5.11 8.84
N VAL A 37 -29.28 5.39 7.54
CA VAL A 37 -30.00 4.62 6.53
C VAL A 37 -29.01 3.74 5.79
N PHE A 38 -29.28 2.44 5.72
CA PHE A 38 -28.47 1.49 4.98
C PHE A 38 -29.21 1.00 3.74
N ASP A 39 -28.61 1.21 2.58
CA ASP A 39 -29.07 0.67 1.31
C ASP A 39 -28.40 -0.66 1.03
N GLN A 40 -29.20 -1.71 0.92
CA GLN A 40 -28.70 -3.07 0.75
C GLN A 40 -28.23 -3.37 -0.68
N SER A 41 -28.71 -2.61 -1.66
CA SER A 41 -28.33 -2.79 -3.07
C SER A 41 -26.97 -2.18 -3.37
N LEU A 42 -26.68 -1.02 -2.78
CA LEU A 42 -25.41 -0.30 -2.90
C LEU A 42 -24.39 -0.73 -1.86
N ASN A 43 -24.83 -1.40 -0.79
CA ASN A 43 -24.03 -1.71 0.38
C ASN A 43 -23.38 -0.45 0.99
N ILE A 44 -24.19 0.61 1.15
CA ILE A 44 -23.79 1.93 1.64
C ILE A 44 -24.66 2.33 2.82
N SER A 45 -24.06 2.96 3.82
CA SER A 45 -24.79 3.62 4.91
C SER A 45 -24.59 5.12 4.84
N VAL A 46 -25.66 5.90 4.98
CA VAL A 46 -25.57 7.35 5.23
C VAL A 46 -25.93 7.59 6.69
N LEU A 47 -24.96 8.07 7.46
CA LEU A 47 -25.10 8.42 8.87
C LEU A 47 -25.42 9.90 8.96
N PHE A 48 -26.35 10.28 9.83
CA PHE A 48 -26.83 11.66 9.95
C PHE A 48 -26.44 12.27 11.30
N ASP A 49 -26.12 13.56 11.26
CA ASP A 49 -26.03 14.39 12.45
C ASP A 49 -27.45 14.61 13.02
N PRO A 50 -27.70 14.28 14.30
CA PRO A 50 -29.04 14.30 14.88
C PRO A 50 -29.59 15.71 15.13
N ASP A 51 -28.73 16.73 15.16
CA ASP A 51 -29.11 18.12 15.44
C ASP A 51 -29.43 18.87 14.15
N THR A 52 -28.65 18.62 13.09
CA THR A 52 -28.79 19.30 11.79
C THR A 52 -29.59 18.48 10.77
N TYR A 53 -29.74 17.17 10.99
CA TYR A 53 -30.32 16.20 10.05
C TYR A 53 -29.57 16.10 8.72
N LEU A 54 -28.36 16.63 8.63
CA LEU A 54 -27.51 16.56 7.45
C LEU A 54 -26.66 15.28 7.48
N PRO A 55 -26.24 14.76 6.31
CA PRO A 55 -25.27 13.68 6.28
C PRO A 55 -24.02 14.06 7.06
N PHE A 56 -23.52 13.13 7.87
CA PHE A 56 -22.28 13.25 8.61
C PHE A 56 -21.20 12.36 8.00
N ALA A 57 -21.58 11.13 7.65
CA ALA A 57 -20.69 10.17 7.01
C ALA A 57 -21.44 9.34 5.97
N ILE A 58 -20.80 9.12 4.82
CA ILE A 58 -21.21 8.13 3.83
C ILE A 58 -20.23 6.97 3.92
N ARG A 59 -20.72 5.86 4.49
CA ARG A 59 -19.93 4.68 4.81
C ARG A 59 -20.08 3.61 3.76
N THR A 60 -18.93 3.09 3.34
CA THR A 60 -18.81 1.87 2.54
C THR A 60 -18.14 0.77 3.34
N TYR A 61 -18.43 -0.47 2.97
CA TYR A 61 -17.88 -1.68 3.60
C TYR A 61 -17.01 -2.44 2.62
N GLU A 62 -15.88 -2.93 3.11
CA GLU A 62 -14.96 -3.76 2.35
C GLU A 62 -14.25 -4.75 3.28
N ASP A 63 -13.51 -5.68 2.70
CA ASP A 63 -12.68 -6.63 3.44
C ASP A 63 -11.21 -6.35 3.11
N HIS A 64 -10.47 -5.83 4.09
CA HIS A 64 -9.08 -5.44 3.90
C HIS A 64 -8.16 -6.64 4.15
N PRO A 65 -7.18 -6.93 3.28
CA PRO A 65 -6.29 -8.08 3.46
C PRO A 65 -5.54 -8.12 4.80
N PHE A 66 -5.30 -6.95 5.41
CA PHE A 66 -4.70 -6.85 6.75
C PHE A 66 -5.68 -6.64 7.90
N PHE A 67 -6.81 -5.99 7.67
CA PHE A 67 -7.68 -5.55 8.77
C PHE A 67 -8.97 -6.36 8.87
N GLY A 68 -9.23 -7.22 7.89
CA GLY A 68 -10.49 -7.92 7.74
C GLY A 68 -11.63 -6.96 7.41
N PRO A 69 -12.87 -7.29 7.83
CA PRO A 69 -14.03 -6.45 7.63
C PRO A 69 -13.78 -5.01 8.11
N SER A 70 -13.91 -4.07 7.17
CA SER A 70 -13.48 -2.70 7.34
C SER A 70 -14.53 -1.71 6.83
N THR A 71 -14.52 -0.51 7.39
CA THR A 71 -15.34 0.62 6.96
C THR A 71 -14.46 1.70 6.34
N ASN A 72 -14.97 2.31 5.28
CA ASN A 72 -14.36 3.46 4.62
C ASN A 72 -15.40 4.58 4.57
N ASP A 73 -15.19 5.60 5.39
CA ASP A 73 -16.14 6.68 5.62
C ASP A 73 -15.70 7.94 4.88
N LEU A 74 -16.55 8.44 3.99
CA LEU A 74 -16.51 9.82 3.53
C LEU A 74 -17.26 10.69 4.55
N ARG A 75 -16.53 11.35 5.45
CA ARG A 75 -17.09 12.32 6.40
C ARG A 75 -17.23 13.67 5.73
N VAL A 76 -18.38 14.30 5.93
CA VAL A 76 -18.77 15.57 5.31
C VAL A 76 -19.29 16.51 6.39
N TYR A 77 -18.80 17.76 6.38
CA TYR A 77 -19.19 18.78 7.34
C TYR A 77 -18.87 20.18 6.79
N ASP A 78 -19.06 21.21 7.62
CA ASP A 78 -18.98 22.63 7.23
C ASP A 78 -19.94 22.94 6.07
N TYR A 79 -21.22 22.64 6.30
CA TYR A 79 -22.26 22.84 5.31
C TYR A 79 -22.55 24.32 5.10
N ILE A 80 -22.52 24.76 3.84
CA ILE A 80 -22.99 26.08 3.42
C ILE A 80 -24.29 25.98 2.65
N ARG A 81 -25.08 27.06 2.68
CA ARG A 81 -26.28 27.17 1.85
C ARG A 81 -25.91 27.79 0.49
N VAL A 82 -26.16 27.06 -0.58
CA VAL A 82 -26.03 27.53 -1.98
C VAL A 82 -27.33 27.23 -2.70
N ASP A 83 -28.02 28.26 -3.21
CA ASP A 83 -29.31 28.15 -3.91
C ASP A 83 -30.37 27.28 -3.20
N GLY A 84 -30.39 27.35 -1.87
CA GLY A 84 -31.33 26.61 -1.02
C GLY A 84 -30.89 25.18 -0.66
N LEU A 85 -29.80 24.67 -1.24
CA LEU A 85 -29.20 23.38 -0.91
C LEU A 85 -28.13 23.55 0.18
N MET A 86 -28.04 22.58 1.08
CA MET A 86 -26.92 22.48 2.04
C MET A 86 -25.82 21.66 1.38
N ILE A 87 -24.67 22.28 1.10
CA ILE A 87 -23.53 21.64 0.42
C ILE A 87 -22.35 21.59 1.40
N PRO A 88 -21.75 20.41 1.64
CA PRO A 88 -20.57 20.31 2.50
C PRO A 88 -19.35 20.91 1.80
N ARG A 89 -18.47 21.54 2.59
CA ARG A 89 -17.18 22.05 2.09
C ARG A 89 -16.01 21.22 2.56
N HIS A 90 -16.12 20.57 3.71
CA HIS A 90 -15.01 19.81 4.27
C HIS A 90 -15.27 18.32 4.09
N PHE A 91 -14.30 17.64 3.47
CA PHE A 91 -14.35 16.22 3.16
C PHE A 91 -13.18 15.52 3.83
N LYS A 92 -13.48 14.47 4.59
CA LYS A 92 -12.48 13.58 5.19
C LYS A 92 -12.75 12.15 4.80
N ILE A 93 -11.71 11.42 4.41
CA ILE A 93 -11.79 9.97 4.25
C ILE A 93 -11.13 9.33 5.44
N ILE A 94 -11.91 8.59 6.23
CA ILE A 94 -11.45 7.91 7.43
C ILE A 94 -11.71 6.42 7.31
N TYR A 95 -10.65 5.64 7.46
CA TYR A 95 -10.68 4.19 7.42
C TYR A 95 -10.77 3.60 8.82
N ASN A 96 -11.71 2.67 9.01
CA ASN A 96 -11.98 1.98 10.28
C ASN A 96 -12.12 2.92 11.48
N ASN A 97 -12.67 4.12 11.24
CA ASN A 97 -12.84 5.18 12.25
C ASN A 97 -11.55 5.58 13.01
N LYS A 98 -10.38 5.23 12.47
CA LYS A 98 -9.09 5.38 13.16
C LYS A 98 -8.02 6.02 12.30
N ARG A 99 -8.07 5.82 10.99
CA ARG A 99 -6.99 6.19 10.07
C ARG A 99 -7.49 7.27 9.13
N LEU A 100 -6.99 8.49 9.29
CA LEU A 100 -7.22 9.57 8.34
C LEU A 100 -6.44 9.27 7.06
N ILE A 101 -7.12 9.26 5.92
CA ILE A 101 -6.50 8.98 4.62
C ILE A 101 -6.44 10.26 3.76
N THR A 102 -7.52 11.05 3.75
CA THR A 102 -7.58 12.35 3.07
C THR A 102 -8.32 13.35 3.93
N ASP A 103 -7.90 14.61 3.84
CA ASP A 103 -8.54 15.76 4.45
C ASP A 103 -8.45 16.95 3.49
N PHE A 104 -9.58 17.42 2.95
CA PHE A 104 -9.58 18.59 2.06
C PHE A 104 -10.80 19.48 2.24
N LEU A 105 -10.60 20.77 1.93
CA LEU A 105 -11.62 21.80 1.91
C LEU A 105 -11.91 22.20 0.46
N ALA A 106 -13.18 22.24 0.09
CA ALA A 106 -13.65 22.89 -1.11
C ALA A 106 -13.76 24.40 -0.85
N ASP A 107 -12.80 25.14 -1.39
CA ASP A 107 -12.74 26.61 -1.24
C ASP A 107 -13.94 27.30 -1.89
N GLU A 108 -14.41 26.79 -3.03
CA GLU A 108 -15.54 27.30 -3.78
C GLU A 108 -16.52 26.19 -4.16
N VAL A 109 -17.80 26.52 -4.15
CA VAL A 109 -18.88 25.66 -4.64
C VAL A 109 -19.71 26.46 -5.63
N SER A 110 -19.71 26.03 -6.89
CA SER A 110 -20.45 26.68 -7.97
C SER A 110 -21.55 25.74 -8.47
N VAL A 111 -22.78 26.24 -8.60
CA VAL A 111 -23.94 25.49 -9.11
C VAL A 111 -24.28 26.01 -10.50
N ASN A 112 -24.56 25.11 -11.45
CA ASN A 112 -24.86 25.43 -12.85
C ASN A 112 -23.81 26.34 -13.51
N PHE A 113 -22.52 26.12 -13.23
CA PHE A 113 -21.45 26.88 -13.84
C PHE A 113 -21.40 26.64 -15.36
N ASP A 114 -21.30 27.72 -16.13
CA ASP A 114 -21.17 27.67 -17.59
C ASP A 114 -19.81 27.08 -17.96
N VAL A 115 -19.82 25.82 -18.40
CA VAL A 115 -18.65 25.19 -19.02
C VAL A 115 -18.73 25.34 -20.53
N GLU A 116 -17.58 25.66 -21.15
CA GLU A 116 -17.48 25.69 -22.62
C GLU A 116 -17.97 24.35 -23.21
N PRO A 117 -18.71 24.34 -24.34
CA PRO A 117 -19.21 23.09 -24.94
C PRO A 117 -18.10 22.08 -25.25
N SER A 118 -16.87 22.55 -25.41
CA SER A 118 -15.67 21.75 -25.67
C SER A 118 -14.93 21.29 -24.43
N PHE A 119 -15.35 21.67 -23.22
CA PHE A 119 -14.63 21.40 -21.98
C PHE A 119 -14.37 19.90 -21.75
N PHE A 120 -15.33 19.05 -22.11
CA PHE A 120 -15.22 17.59 -22.02
C PHE A 120 -14.88 16.91 -23.36
N ASN A 121 -14.51 17.68 -24.40
CA ASN A 121 -14.08 17.08 -25.65
C ASN A 121 -12.74 16.37 -25.45
N LEU A 122 -12.75 15.05 -25.63
CA LEU A 122 -11.54 14.25 -25.63
C LEU A 122 -10.86 14.34 -27.01
N SER A 123 -9.54 14.47 -27.04
CA SER A 123 -8.76 14.56 -28.29
C SER A 123 -8.59 13.20 -29.00
N ALA A 124 -9.01 12.10 -28.37
CA ALA A 124 -8.87 10.75 -28.88
C ALA A 124 -10.24 10.13 -29.20
N GLU A 125 -10.30 9.24 -30.19
CA GLU A 125 -11.47 8.42 -30.44
C GLU A 125 -11.83 7.64 -29.16
N ARG A 126 -13.07 7.81 -28.69
CA ARG A 126 -13.59 6.99 -27.58
C ARG A 126 -13.66 5.55 -28.07
N GLY A 127 -12.92 4.66 -27.42
CA GLY A 127 -13.17 3.23 -27.52
C GLY A 127 -14.58 2.86 -27.08
N ASN A 128 -14.98 1.61 -27.33
CA ASN A 128 -16.28 1.10 -26.87
C ASN A 128 -16.41 1.29 -25.35
N LEU A 129 -17.54 1.87 -24.94
CA LEU A 129 -17.88 2.01 -23.52
C LEU A 129 -18.18 0.62 -22.95
N ASN A 130 -17.38 0.19 -21.98
CA ASN A 130 -17.66 -0.99 -21.18
C ASN A 130 -18.30 -0.53 -19.87
N ILE A 131 -19.35 -1.24 -19.43
CA ILE A 131 -19.91 -1.02 -18.09
C ILE A 131 -18.88 -1.54 -17.08
N PRO A 132 -18.43 -0.71 -16.13
CA PRO A 132 -17.52 -1.17 -15.08
C PRO A 132 -18.15 -2.32 -14.29
N VAL A 133 -17.39 -3.39 -14.06
CA VAL A 133 -17.79 -4.53 -13.24
C VAL A 133 -16.94 -4.53 -11.97
N VAL A 134 -17.55 -4.86 -10.84
CA VAL A 134 -16.82 -5.04 -9.57
C VAL A 134 -15.99 -6.32 -9.66
N ASP A 135 -14.68 -6.20 -9.46
CA ASP A 135 -13.83 -7.35 -9.17
C ASP A 135 -13.79 -7.55 -7.64
N PRO A 136 -14.43 -8.62 -7.11
CA PRO A 136 -14.47 -8.83 -5.67
C PRO A 136 -13.08 -9.05 -5.06
N ALA A 137 -12.09 -9.46 -5.85
CA ALA A 137 -10.71 -9.68 -5.37
C ALA A 137 -9.91 -8.39 -5.19
N LEU A 138 -10.39 -7.25 -5.71
CA LEU A 138 -9.61 -6.00 -5.79
C LEU A 138 -10.23 -4.82 -5.03
N THR A 139 -11.23 -5.06 -4.19
CA THR A 139 -12.00 -3.98 -3.52
C THR A 139 -11.12 -3.09 -2.63
N ALA A 140 -10.20 -3.67 -1.84
CA ALA A 140 -9.23 -2.94 -1.01
C ALA A 140 -7.92 -2.57 -1.75
N TYR A 141 -7.65 -3.16 -2.92
CA TYR A 141 -6.41 -2.96 -3.70
C TYR A 141 -6.32 -1.56 -4.31
N ILE A 142 -7.48 -0.95 -4.58
CA ILE A 142 -7.61 0.39 -5.17
C ILE A 142 -7.23 1.50 -4.15
N GLY A 143 -6.89 1.13 -2.90
CA GLY A 143 -6.73 2.02 -1.76
C GLY A 143 -5.52 2.96 -1.76
N GLU A 144 -4.40 2.64 -2.41
CA GLU A 144 -3.19 3.50 -2.34
C GLU A 144 -3.24 4.67 -3.33
N LYS A 145 -3.94 4.50 -4.48
CA LYS A 145 -4.13 5.55 -5.50
C LYS A 145 -5.56 6.11 -5.53
N TYR A 146 -6.35 5.85 -4.49
CA TYR A 146 -7.78 6.21 -4.43
C TYR A 146 -8.02 7.72 -4.68
N ALA A 147 -7.18 8.60 -4.14
CA ALA A 147 -7.36 10.05 -4.23
C ALA A 147 -7.19 10.56 -5.68
N ASN A 148 -6.41 9.84 -6.49
CA ASN A 148 -6.11 10.24 -7.86
C ASN A 148 -6.97 9.49 -8.89
N TYR A 149 -7.79 8.51 -8.47
CA TYR A 149 -8.62 7.67 -9.34
C TYR A 149 -7.85 7.01 -10.50
N LEU A 150 -6.56 6.77 -10.31
CA LEU A 150 -5.69 6.13 -11.29
C LEU A 150 -5.58 4.64 -11.00
N TRP A 151 -6.09 3.81 -11.92
CA TRP A 151 -5.84 2.37 -11.93
C TRP A 151 -5.20 2.00 -13.25
N PHE A 152 -4.02 1.37 -13.18
CA PHE A 152 -3.23 1.00 -14.36
C PHE A 152 -3.67 -0.33 -15.00
N GLY A 153 -4.78 -0.90 -14.52
CA GLY A 153 -5.25 -2.21 -14.93
C GLY A 153 -4.60 -3.34 -14.13
N ARG A 154 -5.13 -4.54 -14.33
CA ARG A 154 -4.57 -5.77 -13.78
C ARG A 154 -3.28 -6.12 -14.50
N PHE A 155 -2.27 -6.52 -13.74
CA PHE A 155 -1.06 -7.11 -14.30
C PHE A 155 -1.37 -8.50 -14.88
N ASN A 156 -1.01 -8.70 -16.14
CA ASN A 156 -1.25 -9.95 -16.86
C ASN A 156 0.07 -10.57 -17.32
N PHE A 157 0.81 -11.15 -16.38
CA PHE A 157 2.04 -11.89 -16.64
C PHE A 157 2.03 -13.21 -15.85
N THR A 158 2.86 -14.14 -16.29
CA THR A 158 3.09 -15.46 -15.68
C THR A 158 4.49 -15.51 -15.08
N ALA A 159 4.78 -16.58 -14.32
CA ALA A 159 6.12 -16.81 -13.79
C ALA A 159 7.18 -16.83 -14.92
N MET A 160 6.82 -17.33 -16.11
CA MET A 160 7.78 -17.43 -17.22
C MET A 160 8.17 -16.07 -17.82
N ASP A 161 7.44 -15.00 -17.51
CA ASP A 161 7.70 -13.67 -18.04
C ASP A 161 8.68 -12.86 -17.18
N PHE A 162 9.12 -13.39 -16.04
CA PHE A 162 10.07 -12.73 -15.15
C PHE A 162 11.49 -12.76 -15.71
N ASP A 163 12.15 -11.60 -15.69
CA ASP A 163 13.60 -11.48 -15.94
C ASP A 163 14.33 -11.57 -14.59
N ALA A 164 14.77 -12.78 -14.26
CA ALA A 164 15.45 -13.12 -13.01
C ALA A 164 16.95 -13.31 -13.23
N GLN A 165 17.76 -12.67 -12.38
CA GLN A 165 19.22 -12.66 -12.52
C GLN A 165 19.90 -12.81 -11.16
N GLN A 166 21.09 -13.42 -11.15
CA GLN A 166 22.02 -13.43 -10.02
C GLN A 166 23.25 -12.59 -10.42
N PRO A 167 23.16 -11.25 -10.41
CA PRO A 167 24.20 -10.40 -10.98
C PRO A 167 25.48 -10.35 -10.14
N TYR A 168 25.45 -10.85 -8.91
CA TYR A 168 26.56 -10.76 -7.95
C TYR A 168 27.25 -12.12 -7.81
N THR A 169 28.42 -12.27 -8.42
CA THR A 169 29.16 -13.53 -8.41
C THR A 169 29.65 -13.96 -7.03
N ASP A 170 29.86 -13.01 -6.12
CA ASP A 170 30.26 -13.22 -4.73
C ASP A 170 29.07 -13.41 -3.77
N MET A 171 27.84 -13.33 -4.28
CA MET A 171 26.60 -13.58 -3.53
C MET A 171 25.58 -14.31 -4.42
N PRO A 172 25.86 -15.55 -4.87
CA PRO A 172 25.03 -16.24 -5.86
C PRO A 172 23.59 -16.43 -5.39
N GLY A 173 23.33 -16.59 -4.09
CA GLY A 173 21.96 -16.70 -3.57
C GLY A 173 21.11 -15.43 -3.63
N VAL A 174 21.62 -14.30 -4.11
CA VAL A 174 20.87 -13.05 -4.25
C VAL A 174 20.29 -12.94 -5.65
N TRP A 175 18.97 -13.04 -5.75
CA TRP A 175 18.23 -12.91 -7.00
C TRP A 175 17.63 -11.51 -7.14
N VAL A 176 17.78 -10.93 -8.33
CA VAL A 176 17.12 -9.69 -8.76
C VAL A 176 16.11 -10.04 -9.85
N ILE A 177 14.84 -9.81 -9.58
CA ILE A 177 13.74 -10.11 -10.48
C ILE A 177 13.11 -8.81 -10.98
N ARG A 178 12.99 -8.71 -12.31
CA ARG A 178 12.25 -7.66 -13.01
C ARG A 178 10.95 -8.23 -13.55
N MET A 179 9.85 -7.57 -13.19
CA MET A 179 8.51 -7.95 -13.62
C MET A 179 8.09 -7.12 -14.83
N PRO A 180 7.51 -7.72 -15.87
CA PRO A 180 7.09 -7.00 -17.07
C PRO A 180 5.96 -6.01 -16.75
N GLY A 181 5.99 -4.85 -17.40
CA GLY A 181 4.98 -3.81 -17.23
C GLY A 181 5.07 -3.02 -15.91
N VAL A 182 6.00 -3.37 -15.01
CA VAL A 182 6.26 -2.61 -13.78
C VAL A 182 7.54 -1.79 -13.95
N ALA A 183 7.39 -0.52 -14.32
CA ALA A 183 8.54 0.37 -14.47
C ALA A 183 9.27 0.56 -13.13
N ASN A 184 10.60 0.45 -13.15
CA ASN A 184 11.50 0.72 -12.02
C ASN A 184 11.32 -0.13 -10.74
N TYR A 185 10.37 -1.05 -10.67
CA TYR A 185 10.26 -1.99 -9.56
C TYR A 185 11.30 -3.12 -9.69
N ARG A 186 11.90 -3.51 -8.58
CA ARG A 186 12.83 -4.64 -8.48
C ARG A 186 12.43 -5.49 -7.29
N GLN A 187 12.19 -6.76 -7.56
CA GLN A 187 11.94 -7.75 -6.52
C GLN A 187 13.26 -8.41 -6.17
N ILE A 188 13.60 -8.50 -4.89
CA ILE A 188 14.79 -9.23 -4.42
C ILE A 188 14.35 -10.51 -3.71
N LEU A 189 15.06 -11.61 -3.99
CA LEU A 189 14.96 -12.85 -3.23
C LEU A 189 16.32 -13.21 -2.64
N LEU A 190 16.32 -13.70 -1.42
CA LEU A 190 17.49 -14.26 -0.76
C LEU A 190 17.30 -15.77 -0.65
N GLU A 191 18.02 -16.50 -1.50
CA GLU A 191 18.08 -17.95 -1.46
C GLU A 191 19.07 -18.38 -0.38
N THR A 192 18.58 -19.09 0.62
CA THR A 192 19.40 -19.76 1.65
C THR A 192 19.56 -21.23 1.32
N ASP A 193 20.28 -22.00 2.15
CA ASP A 193 20.42 -23.44 1.97
C ASP A 193 19.07 -24.18 1.96
N ASN A 194 18.11 -23.71 2.77
CA ASN A 194 16.87 -24.44 3.04
C ASN A 194 15.60 -23.73 2.58
N TYR A 195 15.62 -22.41 2.43
CA TYR A 195 14.44 -21.59 2.14
C TYR A 195 14.78 -20.31 1.38
N VAL A 196 13.74 -19.65 0.86
CA VAL A 196 13.84 -18.33 0.26
C VAL A 196 13.21 -17.27 1.17
N VAL A 197 13.87 -16.13 1.28
CA VAL A 197 13.32 -14.89 1.83
C VAL A 197 12.90 -14.00 0.67
N VAL A 198 11.67 -13.49 0.72
CA VAL A 198 11.16 -12.52 -0.24
C VAL A 198 11.25 -11.12 0.39
N LEU A 199 11.78 -10.14 -0.37
CA LEU A 199 11.86 -8.74 0.06
C LEU A 199 10.81 -7.94 -0.72
N ASP A 200 9.82 -7.40 -0.01
CA ASP A 200 8.56 -6.83 -0.50
C ASP A 200 7.59 -7.82 -1.14
N ALA A 201 6.30 -7.54 -0.95
CA ALA A 201 5.16 -8.31 -1.42
C ALA A 201 4.12 -7.39 -2.09
N PRO A 202 4.34 -7.00 -3.34
CA PRO A 202 3.31 -6.37 -4.15
C PRO A 202 2.17 -7.36 -4.39
N SER A 203 0.97 -6.82 -4.49
CA SER A 203 -0.25 -7.59 -4.27
C SER A 203 -0.58 -8.58 -5.39
N GLU A 204 -0.75 -8.11 -6.63
CA GLU A 204 -1.10 -8.95 -7.80
C GLU A 204 0.05 -9.89 -8.21
N GLN A 205 1.28 -9.52 -7.84
CA GLN A 205 2.54 -10.19 -8.18
C GLN A 205 2.83 -11.39 -7.26
N ALA A 206 2.35 -11.37 -6.00
CA ALA A 206 2.80 -12.28 -4.94
C ALA A 206 2.64 -13.77 -5.30
N LEU A 207 1.46 -14.17 -5.80
CA LEU A 207 1.20 -15.56 -6.19
C LEU A 207 2.03 -16.00 -7.41
N VAL A 208 2.27 -15.09 -8.35
CA VAL A 208 3.13 -15.37 -9.51
C VAL A 208 4.59 -15.55 -9.09
N LEU A 209 5.04 -14.78 -8.11
CA LEU A 209 6.37 -14.91 -7.51
C LEU A 209 6.54 -16.22 -6.74
N LEU A 210 5.55 -16.63 -5.96
CA LEU A 210 5.54 -17.94 -5.31
C LEU A 210 5.68 -19.08 -6.33
N GLU A 211 4.94 -19.00 -7.44
CA GLU A 211 5.03 -19.98 -8.52
C GLU A 211 6.41 -19.96 -9.20
N TRP A 212 6.98 -18.77 -9.44
CA TRP A 212 8.33 -18.65 -9.98
C TRP A 212 9.38 -19.31 -9.08
N VAL A 213 9.33 -19.05 -7.76
CA VAL A 213 10.25 -19.65 -6.79
C VAL A 213 10.11 -21.17 -6.78
N ARG A 214 8.88 -21.69 -6.83
CA ARG A 214 8.61 -23.13 -6.88
C ARG A 214 9.22 -23.79 -8.11
N ILE A 215 9.12 -23.16 -9.28
CA ILE A 215 9.61 -23.70 -10.56
C ILE A 215 11.15 -23.62 -10.64
N ASN A 216 11.74 -22.48 -10.25
CA ASN A 216 13.13 -22.16 -10.57
C ASN A 216 14.12 -22.41 -9.42
N ILE A 217 13.69 -22.23 -8.16
CA ILE A 217 14.53 -22.45 -6.98
C ILE A 217 14.16 -23.78 -6.30
N GLY A 218 12.88 -24.13 -6.25
CA GLY A 218 12.40 -25.39 -5.65
C GLY A 218 12.50 -25.46 -4.12
N LYS A 219 12.84 -24.35 -3.46
CA LYS A 219 12.86 -24.20 -1.98
C LYS A 219 11.60 -23.49 -1.49
N PRO A 220 11.11 -23.79 -0.27
CA PRO A 220 9.96 -23.09 0.30
C PRO A 220 10.28 -21.61 0.54
N VAL A 221 9.33 -20.73 0.23
CA VAL A 221 9.35 -19.35 0.74
C VAL A 221 8.95 -19.39 2.21
N SER A 222 9.92 -19.23 3.10
CA SER A 222 9.68 -19.34 4.55
C SER A 222 9.62 -17.99 5.25
N GLN A 223 10.04 -16.91 4.59
CA GLN A 223 10.04 -15.56 5.15
C GLN A 223 9.62 -14.54 4.11
N ILE A 224 8.80 -13.58 4.52
CA ILE A 224 8.47 -12.38 3.77
C ILE A 224 8.83 -11.16 4.61
N TRP A 225 9.60 -10.25 4.03
CA TRP A 225 10.04 -9.01 4.65
C TRP A 225 9.55 -7.83 3.81
N PRO A 226 8.45 -7.16 4.18
CA PRO A 226 8.11 -5.88 3.58
C PRO A 226 9.03 -4.78 4.12
N THR A 227 9.51 -3.91 3.25
CA THR A 227 10.28 -2.72 3.62
C THR A 227 9.46 -1.77 4.48
N HIS A 228 8.16 -1.64 4.20
CA HIS A 228 7.19 -0.85 4.97
C HIS A 228 5.74 -1.20 4.61
N HIS A 229 4.78 -0.57 5.30
CA HIS A 229 3.35 -0.90 5.25
C HIS A 229 2.57 -0.49 3.99
N HIS A 230 3.17 0.27 3.05
CA HIS A 230 2.51 0.69 1.82
C HIS A 230 2.11 -0.50 0.94
N HIS A 231 1.11 -0.29 0.07
CA HIS A 231 0.42 -1.41 -0.57
C HIS A 231 1.32 -2.13 -1.60
N ASP A 232 2.12 -1.39 -2.33
CA ASP A 232 3.11 -1.90 -3.27
C ASP A 232 4.23 -2.71 -2.62
N HIS A 233 4.43 -2.59 -1.30
CA HIS A 233 5.44 -3.34 -0.55
C HIS A 233 4.86 -4.43 0.35
N ALA A 234 3.61 -4.31 0.79
CA ALA A 234 3.07 -5.18 1.82
C ALA A 234 1.82 -5.95 1.41
N LEU A 235 1.00 -5.46 0.47
CA LEU A 235 -0.38 -5.94 0.32
C LEU A 235 -0.49 -7.40 -0.14
N GLY A 236 0.59 -7.97 -0.69
CA GLY A 236 0.72 -9.40 -1.00
C GLY A 236 1.18 -10.29 0.16
N VAL A 237 1.55 -9.74 1.33
CA VAL A 237 1.99 -10.51 2.52
C VAL A 237 1.01 -11.64 2.89
N PRO A 238 -0.33 -11.46 2.87
CA PRO A 238 -1.26 -12.53 3.21
C PRO A 238 -1.09 -13.77 2.32
N SER A 239 -0.78 -13.60 1.04
CA SER A 239 -0.51 -14.71 0.11
C SER A 239 0.73 -15.51 0.51
N PHE A 240 1.77 -14.86 1.03
CA PHE A 240 2.97 -15.54 1.54
C PHE A 240 2.68 -16.26 2.86
N VAL A 241 1.92 -15.64 3.76
CA VAL A 241 1.52 -16.23 5.05
C VAL A 241 0.67 -17.48 4.84
N GLU A 242 -0.30 -17.44 3.92
CA GLU A 242 -1.12 -18.60 3.56
C GLU A 242 -0.27 -19.78 3.04
N ASN A 243 0.89 -19.47 2.44
CA ASN A 243 1.86 -20.45 1.96
C ASN A 243 2.96 -20.77 2.99
N GLY A 244 2.78 -20.40 4.25
CA GLY A 244 3.61 -20.82 5.37
C GLY A 244 4.78 -19.88 5.72
N ALA A 245 4.88 -18.72 5.07
CA ALA A 245 5.95 -17.76 5.36
C ALA A 245 5.72 -17.04 6.71
N GLU A 246 6.80 -16.83 7.44
CA GLU A 246 6.87 -15.94 8.60
C GLU A 246 7.06 -14.48 8.15
N VAL A 247 6.35 -13.55 8.80
CA VAL A 247 6.45 -12.11 8.50
C VAL A 247 7.60 -11.51 9.31
N VAL A 248 8.62 -11.00 8.61
CA VAL A 248 9.79 -10.38 9.21
C VAL A 248 9.61 -8.86 9.18
N VAL A 249 9.40 -8.21 10.34
CA VAL A 249 9.07 -6.78 10.41
C VAL A 249 9.68 -6.10 11.63
N PRO A 250 9.85 -4.76 11.63
CA PRO A 250 10.16 -4.05 12.86
C PRO A 250 9.10 -4.36 13.92
N LYS A 251 9.52 -4.53 15.17
CA LYS A 251 8.64 -4.89 16.28
C LYS A 251 7.43 -3.96 16.43
N MET A 252 7.62 -2.67 16.14
CA MET A 252 6.54 -1.68 16.18
C MET A 252 5.46 -1.92 15.11
N ALA A 253 5.83 -2.50 13.96
CA ALA A 253 4.97 -2.75 12.83
C ALA A 253 4.18 -4.06 12.97
N GLN A 254 4.54 -4.97 13.88
CA GLN A 254 3.85 -6.24 14.08
C GLN A 254 2.33 -6.08 14.24
N SER A 255 1.88 -5.05 14.95
CA SER A 255 0.45 -4.76 15.16
C SER A 255 -0.32 -4.45 13.87
N TYR A 256 0.35 -3.94 12.84
CA TYR A 256 -0.25 -3.67 11.53
C TYR A 256 -0.65 -4.96 10.82
N TYR A 257 0.19 -6.00 10.93
CA TYR A 257 0.02 -7.29 10.26
C TYR A 257 -0.68 -8.35 11.13
N ALA A 258 -0.95 -8.06 12.42
CA ALA A 258 -1.40 -9.03 13.42
C ALA A 258 -2.74 -9.70 13.10
N ASN A 259 -3.56 -9.09 12.26
CA ASN A 259 -4.88 -9.60 11.88
C ASN A 259 -4.85 -10.52 10.65
N ILE A 260 -3.68 -10.71 10.02
CA ILE A 260 -3.53 -11.69 8.93
C ILE A 260 -3.69 -13.11 9.52
N PRO A 261 -4.65 -13.91 9.04
CA PRO A 261 -4.86 -15.27 9.55
C PRO A 261 -3.61 -16.14 9.42
N GLY A 262 -3.18 -16.77 10.53
CA GLY A 262 -2.04 -17.69 10.54
C GLY A 262 -0.67 -17.01 10.56
N ALA A 263 -0.60 -15.67 10.61
CA ALA A 263 0.67 -14.95 10.64
C ALA A 263 1.53 -15.32 11.85
N LYS A 264 2.79 -15.63 11.56
CA LYS A 264 3.88 -15.74 12.54
C LYS A 264 4.84 -14.58 12.30
N PHE A 265 5.57 -14.19 13.35
CA PHE A 265 6.39 -12.99 13.31
C PHE A 265 7.81 -13.25 13.82
N ALA A 266 8.79 -12.92 12.97
CA ALA A 266 10.14 -12.62 13.41
C ALA A 266 10.28 -11.10 13.46
N THR A 267 10.65 -10.56 14.62
CA THR A 267 10.73 -9.10 14.80
C THR A 267 12.14 -8.64 15.09
N TYR A 268 12.42 -7.41 14.70
CA TYR A 268 13.68 -6.73 14.99
C TYR A 268 13.42 -5.29 15.45
N GLU A 269 14.42 -4.69 16.08
CA GLU A 269 14.33 -3.33 16.60
C GLU A 269 15.69 -2.62 16.46
N ARG A 270 15.71 -1.32 16.72
CA ARG A 270 16.94 -0.53 16.60
C ARG A 270 18.06 -1.09 17.48
N GLY A 271 19.23 -1.29 16.89
CA GLY A 271 20.39 -1.88 17.57
C GLY A 271 20.36 -3.41 17.68
N ALA A 272 19.27 -4.06 17.27
CA ALA A 272 19.12 -5.51 17.19
C ALA A 272 18.53 -5.89 15.82
N PRO A 273 19.31 -5.74 14.73
CA PRO A 273 18.83 -6.03 13.38
C PRO A 273 18.50 -7.51 13.20
N TYR A 274 17.58 -7.81 12.29
CA TYR A 274 17.37 -9.18 11.86
C TYR A 274 18.48 -9.59 10.89
N ILE A 275 18.99 -10.82 11.01
CA ILE A 275 20.11 -11.29 10.20
C ILE A 275 19.72 -12.61 9.54
N VAL A 276 19.87 -12.66 8.22
CA VAL A 276 19.86 -13.90 7.43
C VAL A 276 21.28 -14.10 6.92
N GLN A 277 21.88 -15.26 7.23
CA GLN A 277 23.26 -15.55 6.88
C GLN A 277 23.38 -16.95 6.29
N THR A 278 24.16 -17.06 5.22
CA THR A 278 24.54 -18.30 4.54
C THR A 278 26.06 -18.45 4.56
N SER A 279 26.60 -19.48 3.90
CA SER A 279 28.04 -19.56 3.65
C SER A 279 28.57 -18.44 2.75
N ASP A 280 27.70 -17.89 1.90
CA ASP A 280 28.09 -17.02 0.79
C ASP A 280 27.83 -15.55 1.10
N TYR A 281 26.73 -15.23 1.79
CA TYR A 281 26.34 -13.86 2.09
C TYR A 281 25.69 -13.69 3.47
N ARG A 282 25.63 -12.44 3.92
CA ARG A 282 24.88 -11.98 5.09
C ARG A 282 24.00 -10.81 4.69
N ALA A 283 22.69 -10.94 4.92
CA ALA A 283 21.70 -9.88 4.80
C ALA A 283 21.32 -9.38 6.20
N THR A 284 21.40 -8.06 6.41
CA THR A 284 21.10 -7.40 7.68
C THR A 284 19.94 -6.43 7.48
N PHE A 285 18.79 -6.73 8.08
CA PHE A 285 17.58 -5.93 7.98
C PHE A 285 17.51 -4.94 9.15
N ILE A 286 17.34 -3.67 8.82
CA ILE A 286 17.53 -2.54 9.71
C ILE A 286 16.30 -1.65 9.65
N HIS A 287 15.70 -1.38 10.80
CA HIS A 287 14.63 -0.40 10.93
C HIS A 287 15.21 1.02 10.90
N VAL A 288 14.71 1.87 10.00
CA VAL A 288 15.09 3.27 9.87
C VAL A 288 14.15 4.11 10.72
N GLU A 289 14.49 4.23 12.01
CA GLU A 289 13.69 5.03 12.93
C GLU A 289 13.65 6.50 12.49
N GLY A 290 12.44 7.07 12.46
CA GLY A 290 12.24 8.47 12.07
C GLY A 290 12.27 8.71 10.56
N SER A 291 12.19 7.65 9.75
CA SER A 291 11.99 7.79 8.30
C SER A 291 10.82 8.72 8.00
N ILE A 292 11.02 9.60 7.01
CA ILE A 292 10.01 10.58 6.58
C ILE A 292 8.95 9.94 5.67
N HIS A 293 9.29 8.81 5.05
CA HIS A 293 8.43 8.09 4.13
C HIS A 293 7.41 7.23 4.88
N ALA A 294 7.89 6.35 5.76
CA ALA A 294 7.04 5.48 6.57
C ALA A 294 7.65 5.19 7.94
N ARG A 295 6.81 5.11 9.00
CA ARG A 295 7.31 4.90 10.37
C ARG A 295 8.01 3.55 10.58
N ASP A 296 7.62 2.55 9.80
CA ASP A 296 8.18 1.20 9.79
C ASP A 296 9.20 0.97 8.67
N HIS A 297 9.60 2.03 7.96
CA HIS A 297 10.57 1.95 6.87
C HIS A 297 11.84 1.23 7.30
N SER A 298 12.24 0.28 6.47
CA SER A 298 13.36 -0.59 6.76
C SER A 298 14.19 -0.82 5.50
N VAL A 299 15.49 -0.95 5.70
CA VAL A 299 16.46 -1.22 4.64
C VAL A 299 17.13 -2.55 4.92
N THR A 300 17.72 -3.16 3.88
CA THR A 300 18.61 -4.30 4.08
C THR A 300 19.95 -4.09 3.40
N VAL A 301 21.01 -4.44 4.12
CA VAL A 301 22.39 -4.42 3.63
C VAL A 301 22.84 -5.86 3.46
N ILE A 302 23.24 -6.21 2.24
CA ILE A 302 23.61 -7.56 1.84
C ILE A 302 25.07 -7.52 1.34
N MET A 303 25.91 -8.37 1.91
CA MET A 303 27.33 -8.48 1.59
C MET A 303 27.76 -9.94 1.60
N PRO A 304 28.90 -10.30 0.98
CA PRO A 304 29.51 -11.62 1.17
C PRO A 304 29.70 -11.95 2.65
N ALA A 305 29.60 -13.23 3.01
CA ALA A 305 29.71 -13.67 4.42
C ALA A 305 31.06 -13.29 5.05
N CYS A 306 32.11 -13.22 4.21
CA CYS A 306 33.46 -12.79 4.56
C CYS A 306 33.87 -11.63 3.64
N PRO A 307 33.42 -10.39 3.89
CA PRO A 307 33.67 -9.28 2.98
C PRO A 307 35.15 -8.86 2.99
N THR A 308 35.64 -8.43 1.83
CA THR A 308 36.95 -7.81 1.58
C THR A 308 36.75 -6.38 1.06
N ASP A 309 37.83 -5.63 0.90
CA ASP A 309 37.79 -4.26 0.37
C ASP A 309 37.23 -4.18 -1.08
N ASP A 310 37.21 -5.31 -1.79
CA ASP A 310 36.70 -5.44 -3.16
C ASP A 310 35.33 -6.16 -3.23
N SER A 311 34.72 -6.49 -2.07
CA SER A 311 33.43 -7.17 -2.02
C SER A 311 32.28 -6.28 -2.48
N THR A 312 31.29 -6.92 -3.11
CA THR A 312 30.03 -6.27 -3.42
C THR A 312 29.30 -5.88 -2.13
N VAL A 313 28.75 -4.66 -2.10
CA VAL A 313 27.77 -4.25 -1.10
C VAL A 313 26.48 -3.90 -1.82
N LEU A 314 25.41 -4.62 -1.50
CA LEU A 314 24.07 -4.34 -1.99
C LEU A 314 23.25 -3.71 -0.86
N VAL A 315 22.59 -2.60 -1.16
CA VAL A 315 21.57 -2.01 -0.29
C VAL A 315 20.24 -2.07 -1.02
N PHE A 316 19.25 -2.67 -0.40
CA PHE A 316 17.87 -2.63 -0.88
C PHE A 316 17.07 -1.67 0.00
N ASP A 317 16.59 -0.62 -0.64
CA ASP A 317 15.80 0.47 -0.08
C ASP A 317 14.68 0.80 -1.06
N ALA A 318 13.44 0.53 -0.63
CA ALA A 318 12.24 0.82 -1.40
C ALA A 318 11.97 2.32 -1.44
N ASP A 319 11.24 2.79 -2.45
CA ASP A 319 10.81 4.18 -2.60
C ASP A 319 11.92 5.23 -2.46
N HIS A 320 13.15 4.85 -2.81
CA HIS A 320 14.30 5.73 -2.70
C HIS A 320 14.21 6.91 -3.69
N VAL A 321 13.73 8.05 -3.20
CA VAL A 321 13.65 9.30 -3.97
C VAL A 321 14.93 10.12 -3.81
N VAL A 322 15.77 10.12 -4.86
CA VAL A 322 17.05 10.89 -4.93
C VAL A 322 16.90 12.29 -5.54
N GLN A 323 15.69 12.74 -5.90
CA GLN A 323 15.50 14.10 -6.41
C GLN A 323 15.61 15.12 -5.29
N ALA A 324 16.81 15.68 -5.12
CA ALA A 324 17.12 16.80 -4.21
C ALA A 324 16.25 18.05 -4.40
N GLN A 325 15.42 18.12 -5.44
CA GLN A 325 14.44 19.19 -5.68
C GLN A 325 13.08 18.93 -5.00
N LEU A 326 12.75 17.68 -4.66
CA LEU A 326 11.47 17.32 -4.07
C LEU A 326 11.53 17.18 -2.54
N MET A 327 12.71 16.97 -1.96
CA MET A 327 12.88 16.78 -0.52
C MET A 327 14.10 17.55 0.02
N ALA A 328 14.05 17.94 1.31
CA ALA A 328 15.13 18.63 1.99
C ALA A 328 16.44 17.82 1.95
N THR A 329 17.59 18.50 1.96
CA THR A 329 18.94 17.89 1.86
C THR A 329 19.32 16.95 3.01
N HIS A 330 18.52 16.90 4.07
CA HIS A 330 18.71 16.05 5.26
C HIS A 330 17.47 15.18 5.48
N ASN A 331 17.36 14.12 4.68
CA ASN A 331 16.39 13.05 4.90
C ASN A 331 17.11 11.70 4.83
N ASP A 332 16.45 10.69 5.38
CA ASP A 332 16.90 9.30 5.40
C ASP A 332 17.38 8.76 4.05
N HIS A 333 16.66 9.06 2.95
CA HIS A 333 17.07 8.62 1.61
C HIS A 333 18.40 9.29 1.19
N ASN A 334 18.54 10.60 1.42
CA ASN A 334 19.78 11.33 1.15
C ASN A 334 20.93 10.85 2.05
N GLU A 335 20.68 10.54 3.32
CA GLU A 335 21.67 10.01 4.25
C GLU A 335 22.11 8.60 3.86
N LEU A 336 21.19 7.75 3.40
CA LEU A 336 21.52 6.43 2.88
C LEU A 336 22.36 6.53 1.59
N SER A 337 22.01 7.45 0.69
CA SER A 337 22.81 7.73 -0.50
C SER A 337 24.20 8.23 -0.13
N GLN A 338 24.32 9.11 0.88
CA GLN A 338 25.61 9.55 1.41
C GLN A 338 26.40 8.39 2.04
N LEU A 339 25.75 7.49 2.77
CA LEU A 339 26.36 6.29 3.32
C LEU A 339 26.90 5.41 2.19
N VAL A 340 26.09 5.09 1.18
CA VAL A 340 26.51 4.28 0.02
C VAL A 340 27.68 4.95 -0.72
N ASN A 341 27.60 6.26 -0.96
CA ASN A 341 28.67 7.02 -1.60
C ASN A 341 29.95 7.03 -0.75
N ALA A 342 29.84 7.18 0.57
CA ALA A 342 30.96 7.08 1.49
C ALA A 342 31.54 5.66 1.50
N MET A 343 30.69 4.63 1.46
CA MET A 343 31.13 3.24 1.39
C MET A 343 31.93 2.97 0.11
N ALA A 344 31.39 3.40 -1.03
CA ALA A 344 32.07 3.30 -2.32
C ALA A 344 33.38 4.09 -2.36
N LYS A 345 33.40 5.31 -1.80
CA LYS A 345 34.60 6.16 -1.74
C LYS A 345 35.69 5.58 -0.83
N HIS A 346 35.30 4.99 0.30
CA HIS A 346 36.23 4.53 1.32
C HIS A 346 36.67 3.07 1.15
N ARG A 347 36.15 2.32 0.15
CA ARG A 347 36.44 0.89 -0.08
C ARG A 347 36.35 0.09 1.23
N VAL A 348 35.25 0.29 1.96
CA VAL A 348 35.23 0.18 3.43
C VAL A 348 35.81 -1.15 3.91
N ALA A 349 36.91 -1.00 4.63
CA ALA A 349 37.63 -2.06 5.29
C ALA A 349 36.84 -2.64 6.48
N LYS A 350 37.19 -3.90 6.78
CA LYS A 350 36.74 -4.83 7.84
C LYS A 350 36.42 -4.28 9.24
N SER A 351 36.71 -3.02 9.56
CA SER A 351 36.56 -2.43 10.91
C SER A 351 35.36 -1.47 11.07
N ALA A 352 34.48 -1.33 10.08
CA ALA A 352 33.39 -0.36 10.10
C ALA A 352 32.01 -0.92 10.52
N LEU A 353 31.93 -2.18 10.98
CA LEU A 353 30.72 -2.79 11.55
C LEU A 353 30.97 -3.35 12.94
#